data_AF-A0A2G9TRB0-F1
#
_entry.id   AF-A0A2G9TRB0-F1
#
_cell.length_a   1.000
_cell.length_b   1.000
_cell.length_c   1.000
_cell.angle_alpha   90.00
_cell.angle_beta   90.00
_cell.angle_gamma   90.00
#
_symmetry.space_group_name_H-M   'P 1'
#
loop_
_entity.id
_entity.type
_entity.pdbx_description
1 polymer ?
#
loop_
_entity_poly.entity_id
_entity_poly.type
_entity_poly.pdbx_seq_one_letter_code
_entity_poly.pdbx_strand_id
1 'polypeptide(L)' 'MSLNLYTPAGGLYGTHVTWEDIEEDMQRELDTVATFGPNKTAKDIGDGNGFMSKMVLIDPDWQHKDKELPQQFVVK' A
#
# COMPACT_ATOMS: atom_id res chain seq x y z
N MET A 1 -15.53 19.09 -8.68
CA MET A 1 -15.48 17.87 -9.53
C MET A 1 -15.61 16.70 -8.58
N SER A 2 -16.62 15.84 -8.75
CA SER A 2 -16.80 14.67 -7.88
C SER A 2 -15.73 13.62 -8.18
N LEU A 3 -14.91 13.27 -7.18
CA LEU A 3 -14.03 12.10 -7.21
C LEU A 3 -14.93 10.86 -7.28
N ASN A 4 -14.96 10.19 -8.42
CA ASN A 4 -15.65 8.91 -8.57
C ASN A 4 -14.60 7.80 -8.63
N LEU A 5 -14.78 6.75 -7.83
CA LEU A 5 -13.91 5.58 -7.70
C LEU A 5 -13.61 4.88 -9.04
N TYR A 6 -14.44 5.09 -10.06
CA TYR A 6 -14.26 4.54 -11.41
C TYR A 6 -13.31 5.35 -12.31
N THR A 7 -12.86 6.52 -11.85
CA THR A 7 -11.94 7.36 -12.61
C THR A 7 -10.51 6.95 -12.25
N PRO A 8 -9.67 6.53 -13.21
CA PRO A 8 -8.27 6.25 -12.92
C PRO A 8 -7.59 7.48 -12.31
N ALA A 9 -6.71 7.25 -11.34
CA ALA A 9 -5.90 8.28 -10.71
C ALA A 9 -4.43 7.91 -10.66
N GLY A 10 -3.60 8.85 -10.21
CA GLY A 10 -2.14 8.72 -10.20
C GLY A 10 -1.58 7.83 -9.08
N GLY A 11 -2.43 7.19 -8.29
CA GLY A 11 -2.01 6.29 -7.21
C GLY A 11 -1.68 4.89 -7.72
N LEU A 12 -1.53 3.96 -6.78
CA LEU A 12 -1.14 2.58 -7.06
C LEU A 12 -2.17 1.89 -7.96
N TYR A 13 -1.68 1.31 -9.07
CA TYR A 13 -2.48 0.58 -10.07
C TYR A 13 -3.72 1.33 -10.58
N GLY A 14 -3.62 2.66 -10.70
CA GLY A 14 -4.70 3.50 -11.22
C GLY A 14 -5.76 3.87 -10.17
N THR A 15 -5.52 3.55 -8.89
CA THR A 15 -6.38 3.98 -7.78
C THR A 15 -6.02 5.40 -7.33
N HIS A 16 -6.79 5.92 -6.38
CA HIS A 16 -6.47 7.17 -5.67
C HIS A 16 -5.51 6.96 -4.49
N VAL A 17 -5.18 5.70 -4.15
CA VAL A 17 -4.36 5.36 -2.99
C VAL A 17 -2.88 5.54 -3.34
N THR A 18 -2.19 6.35 -2.56
CA THR A 18 -0.77 6.66 -2.71
C THR A 18 0.09 5.82 -1.78
N TRP A 19 1.41 5.94 -1.90
CA TRP A 19 2.34 5.30 -0.97
C TRP A 19 2.24 5.90 0.42
N GLU A 20 2.03 7.22 0.48
CA GLU A 20 1.88 8.01 1.69
C GLU A 20 0.65 7.57 2.47
N ASP A 21 -0.50 7.38 1.80
CA ASP A 21 -1.72 6.88 2.45
C ASP A 21 -1.49 5.53 3.15
N ILE A 22 -0.80 4.60 2.48
CA ILE A 22 -0.51 3.26 3.02
C ILE A 22 0.51 3.34 4.16
N GLU A 23 1.55 4.18 4.02
CA GLU A 23 2.56 4.34 5.07
C GLU A 23 1.94 4.92 6.35
N GLU A 24 1.14 5.98 6.23
CA GLU A 24 0.45 6.62 7.36
C GLU A 24 -0.50 5.65 8.07
N ASP A 25 -1.28 4.89 7.30
CA ASP A 25 -2.15 3.85 7.85
C ASP A 25 -1.32 2.78 8.57
N MET A 26 -0.21 2.31 8.00
CA MET A 26 0.59 1.26 8.62
C MET A 26 1.35 1.72 9.86
N GLN A 27 1.84 2.95 9.86
CA GLN A 27 2.42 3.56 11.06
C GLN A 27 1.39 3.64 12.19
N ARG A 28 0.15 4.05 11.88
CA ARG A 28 -0.95 4.13 12.85
C ARG A 28 -1.37 2.75 13.37
N GLU A 29 -1.62 1.80 12.47
CA GLU A 29 -2.15 0.48 12.86
C GLU A 29 -1.10 -0.41 13.55
N LEU A 30 0.19 -0.26 13.22
CA LEU A 30 1.30 -1.00 13.84
C LEU A 30 1.97 -0.23 14.98
N ASP A 31 1.50 0.99 15.27
CA ASP A 31 2.02 1.90 16.29
C ASP A 31 3.55 2.11 16.16
N THR A 32 4.04 2.32 14.93
CA THR A 32 5.47 2.37 14.61
C THR A 32 5.87 3.72 14.04
N VAL A 33 7.12 4.10 14.28
CA VAL A 33 7.78 5.26 13.65
C VAL A 33 8.58 4.88 12.40
N ALA A 34 8.58 3.61 12.02
CA ALA A 34 9.26 3.12 10.83
C ALA A 34 8.61 3.68 9.56
N THR A 35 9.43 3.93 8.55
CA THR A 35 8.98 4.45 7.24
C THR A 35 9.27 3.43 6.14
N PHE A 36 8.59 3.53 5.01
CA PHE A 36 8.91 2.73 3.85
C PHE A 36 10.22 3.17 3.22
N GLY A 37 10.96 2.19 2.70
CA GLY A 37 12.26 2.41 2.09
C GLY A 37 12.20 2.83 0.62
N PRO A 38 13.37 3.14 0.05
CA PRO A 38 13.50 3.45 -1.37
C PRO A 38 13.24 2.23 -2.27
N ASN A 39 13.41 1.01 -1.76
CA ASN A 39 13.20 -0.23 -2.53
C ASN A 39 11.83 -0.85 -2.30
N LYS A 40 10.87 -0.10 -1.74
CA LYS A 40 9.50 -0.57 -1.56
C LYS A 40 8.90 -1.02 -2.89
N THR A 41 8.15 -2.12 -2.87
CA THR A 41 7.50 -2.66 -4.06
C THR A 41 6.02 -2.92 -3.82
N ALA A 42 5.25 -2.78 -4.88
CA ALA A 42 3.86 -3.16 -4.94
C ALA A 42 3.70 -4.22 -6.04
N LYS A 43 2.88 -5.24 -5.78
CA LYS A 43 2.50 -6.26 -6.76
C LYS A 43 0.99 -6.48 -6.71
N ASP A 44 0.30 -6.24 -7.83
CA ASP A 44 -1.10 -6.65 -7.99
C ASP A 44 -1.16 -8.18 -8.03
N ILE A 45 -1.75 -8.77 -6.98
CA ILE A 45 -1.98 -10.22 -6.84
C ILE A 45 -3.44 -10.58 -7.07
N GLY A 46 -4.31 -9.58 -7.29
CA GLY A 46 -5.73 -9.77 -7.58
C GLY A 46 -6.01 -9.95 -9.07
N ASP A 47 -5.13 -9.42 -9.92
CA ASP A 47 -5.25 -9.54 -11.37
C ASP A 47 -5.33 -11.01 -11.82
N GLY A 48 -6.29 -11.30 -12.69
CA GLY A 48 -6.58 -12.67 -13.16
C GLY A 48 -7.26 -13.61 -12.16
N ASN A 49 -7.50 -13.18 -10.91
CA ASN A 49 -8.06 -14.04 -9.84
C ASN A 49 -9.53 -13.74 -9.48
N GLY A 50 -10.24 -12.96 -10.28
CA GLY A 50 -11.66 -12.68 -10.10
C GLY A 50 -11.99 -11.62 -9.03
N PHE A 51 -11.00 -10.88 -8.56
CA PHE A 51 -11.23 -9.71 -7.71
C PHE A 51 -11.65 -8.51 -8.55
N MET A 52 -12.75 -7.86 -8.17
CA MET A 52 -13.12 -6.55 -8.75
C MET A 52 -12.31 -5.40 -8.14
N SER A 53 -11.79 -5.57 -6.92
CA SER A 53 -10.90 -4.62 -6.26
C SER A 53 -9.44 -4.91 -6.60
N LYS A 54 -8.57 -3.91 -6.43
CA LYS A 54 -7.12 -4.13 -6.42
C LYS A 54 -6.73 -4.87 -5.16
N MET A 55 -5.91 -5.92 -5.30
CA MET A 55 -5.32 -6.64 -4.18
C MET A 55 -3.81 -6.51 -4.35
N VAL A 56 -3.15 -5.75 -3.48
CA VAL A 56 -1.75 -5.40 -3.67
C VAL A 56 -0.91 -5.97 -2.54
N LEU A 57 0.06 -6.81 -2.89
CA LEU A 57 1.12 -7.22 -1.99
C LEU A 57 2.15 -6.09 -1.90
N ILE A 58 2.36 -5.58 -0.71
CA ILE A 58 3.32 -4.53 -0.39
C ILE A 58 4.54 -5.16 0.26
N ASP A 59 5.71 -4.88 -0.32
CA ASP A 59 6.99 -5.00 0.35
C ASP A 59 7.43 -3.58 0.74
N PRO A 60 7.35 -3.19 2.02
CA PRO A 60 7.55 -1.82 2.45
C PRO A 60 9.04 -1.40 2.50
N ASP A 61 9.98 -2.35 2.43
CA ASP A 61 11.41 -2.05 2.67
C ASP A 61 11.62 -1.22 3.95
N TRP A 62 10.99 -1.64 5.06
CA TRP A 62 10.95 -0.88 6.31
C TRP A 62 12.32 -0.33 6.75
N GLN A 63 12.39 0.99 6.97
CA GLN A 63 13.55 1.71 7.51
C GLN A 63 13.26 2.22 8.92
N HIS A 64 14.33 2.53 9.68
CA HIS A 64 14.22 3.09 11.04
C HIS A 64 13.34 2.27 12.00
N LYS A 65 13.41 0.93 11.91
CA LYS A 65 12.57 0.03 12.70
C LYS A 65 12.79 0.22 14.20
N ASP A 66 11.71 0.42 14.93
CA ASP A 66 11.64 0.48 16.39
C ASP A 66 11.16 -0.85 17.02
N LYS A 67 10.59 -1.74 16.20
CA LYS A 67 10.06 -3.05 16.60
C LYS A 67 10.13 -4.06 15.46
N GLU A 68 9.75 -5.30 15.75
CA GLU A 68 9.51 -6.29 14.70
C GLU A 68 8.25 -5.92 13.92
N LEU A 69 8.40 -5.84 12.59
CA LEU A 69 7.36 -5.42 11.66
C LEU A 69 7.16 -6.50 10.59
N PRO A 70 5.94 -6.62 10.01
CA PRO A 70 5.69 -7.57 8.95
C PRO A 70 6.62 -7.32 7.76
N GLN A 71 7.19 -8.40 7.22
CA GLN A 71 8.06 -8.29 6.03
C GLN A 71 7.27 -7.87 4.80
N GLN A 72 6.04 -8.34 4.66
CA GLN A 72 5.11 -8.00 3.58
C GLN A 72 3.69 -8.01 4.13
N PHE A 73 2.79 -7.26 3.50
CA PHE A 73 1.37 -7.25 3.84
C PHE A 73 0.52 -7.00 2.59
N VAL A 74 -0.76 -7.34 2.66
CA VAL A 74 -1.70 -7.15 1.56
C VAL A 74 -2.62 -5.98 1.88
N VAL A 75 -2.77 -5.07 0.93
CA VAL A 75 -3.79 -4.01 0.95
C VAL A 75 -4.88 -4.30 -0.08
N LYS A 76 -6.10 -3.86 0.22
CA LYS A 76 -7.30 -4.07 -0.60
C LYS A 76 -8.12 -2.78 -0.68
#